data_AF-A0A0D2NYN3-F1
#
_entry.id   AF-A0A0D2NYN3-F1
#
_cell.length_a   1.000
_cell.length_b   1.000
_cell.length_c   1.000
_cell.angle_alpha   90.00
_cell.angle_beta   90.00
_cell.angle_gamma   90.00
#
_symmetry.space_group_name_H-M   'P 1'
#
loop_
_entity.id
_entity.type
_entity.pdbx_description
1 polymer ?
#
loop_
_entity_poly.entity_id
_entity_poly.type
_entity_poly.pdbx_seq_one_letter_code
_entity_poly.pdbx_strand_id
1 'polypeptide(L)'
;MAEVAAPATVEINDAIFCSHFKEVCTECSFDGREENDSFFGFDFIDRAGIDCPPATQNKEGAYTCKKHGSAACNQCYGWKKQITRARAQAKKAGKK
;
A
#
# COMPACT_ATOMS: atom_id res chain seq x y z
N MET A 1 -21.15 13.86 -19.76
CA MET A 1 -20.61 12.56 -19.33
C MET A 1 -19.46 12.86 -18.40
N ALA A 2 -19.64 12.66 -17.09
CA ALA A 2 -18.58 12.87 -16.11
C ALA A 2 -17.74 11.59 -16.11
N GLU A 3 -16.53 11.73 -16.62
CA GLU A 3 -15.49 10.71 -16.62
C GLU A 3 -15.15 10.46 -15.15
N VAL A 4 -15.78 9.46 -14.55
CA VAL A 4 -15.31 8.91 -13.28
C VAL A 4 -13.99 8.24 -13.63
N ALA A 5 -12.91 9.02 -13.57
CA ALA A 5 -11.56 8.52 -13.71
C ALA A 5 -11.42 7.39 -12.70
N ALA A 6 -11.35 6.15 -13.20
CA ALA A 6 -11.11 4.97 -12.37
C ALA A 6 -9.94 5.29 -11.44
N PRO A 7 -10.02 4.95 -10.13
CA PRO A 7 -8.92 5.23 -9.22
C PRO A 7 -7.68 4.58 -9.81
N ALA A 8 -6.69 5.39 -10.20
CA ALA A 8 -5.44 4.88 -10.74
C ALA A 8 -4.73 4.16 -9.62
N THR A 9 -4.95 2.85 -9.54
CA THR A 9 -4.27 1.96 -8.59
C THR A 9 -2.83 1.82 -9.05
N VAL A 10 -1.90 2.08 -8.15
CA VAL A 10 -0.47 1.96 -8.39
C VAL A 10 0.05 0.72 -7.69
N GLU A 11 0.72 -0.14 -8.46
CA GLU A 11 1.34 -1.35 -7.97
C GLU A 11 2.80 -1.06 -7.63
N ILE A 12 3.13 -1.11 -6.34
CA ILE A 12 4.46 -0.78 -5.84
C ILE A 12 4.98 -1.99 -5.09
N ASN A 13 5.95 -2.69 -5.69
CA ASN A 13 6.55 -3.90 -5.12
C ASN A 13 5.49 -4.91 -4.66
N ASP A 14 4.57 -5.24 -5.57
CA ASP A 14 3.50 -6.23 -5.38
C ASP A 14 2.42 -5.84 -4.35
N ALA A 15 2.44 -4.60 -3.84
CA ALA A 15 1.34 -4.03 -3.08
C ALA A 15 0.59 -2.99 -3.90
N ILE A 16 -0.72 -2.99 -3.77
CA ILE A 16 -1.64 -2.09 -4.44
C ILE A 16 -1.90 -0.89 -3.53
N PHE A 17 -1.74 0.30 -4.11
CA PHE A 17 -2.05 1.58 -3.49
C PHE A 17 -2.90 2.42 -4.43
N CYS A 18 -3.50 3.48 -3.92
CA CYS A 18 -4.07 4.52 -4.78
C CYS A 18 -2.98 5.47 -5.32
N SER A 19 -3.36 6.35 -6.24
CA SER A 19 -2.51 7.44 -6.77
C SER A 19 -1.97 8.40 -5.70
N HIS A 20 -2.54 8.42 -4.50
CA HIS A 20 -2.03 9.15 -3.33
C HIS A 20 -1.00 8.38 -2.52
N PHE A 21 -0.56 7.21 -3.00
CA PHE A 21 0.35 6.31 -2.28
C PHE A 21 -0.23 5.80 -0.95
N LYS A 22 -1.56 5.74 -0.79
CA LYS A 22 -2.23 5.20 0.40
C LYS A 22 -2.90 3.86 0.10
N GLU A 23 -2.75 2.87 0.98
CA GLU A 23 -3.47 1.59 0.89
C GLU A 23 -4.95 1.79 1.21
N VAL A 24 -5.24 2.65 2.20
CA VAL A 24 -6.59 3.10 2.53
C VAL A 24 -6.64 4.61 2.34
N CYS A 25 -7.44 5.03 1.37
CA CYS A 25 -7.58 6.42 0.99
C CYS A 25 -9.04 6.83 1.14
N THR A 26 -9.35 7.67 2.12
CA THR A 26 -10.69 8.23 2.30
C THR A 26 -11.07 9.22 1.20
N GLU A 27 -10.07 9.89 0.61
CA GLU A 27 -10.26 10.88 -0.48
C GLU A 27 -10.71 10.22 -1.78
N CYS A 28 -10.24 9.00 -2.03
CA CYS A 28 -10.53 8.23 -3.24
C CYS A 28 -11.37 6.98 -2.97
N SER A 29 -11.85 6.83 -1.73
CA SER A 29 -12.58 5.66 -1.21
C SER A 29 -11.96 4.32 -1.64
N PHE A 30 -10.63 4.27 -1.69
CA PHE A 30 -9.88 3.08 -2.08
C PHE A 30 -9.47 2.32 -0.84
N ASP A 31 -9.80 1.02 -0.78
CA ASP A 31 -9.38 0.10 0.28
C ASP A 31 -8.70 -1.12 -0.34
N GLY A 32 -7.37 -1.07 -0.40
CA GLY A 32 -6.53 -2.17 -0.88
C GLY A 32 -6.09 -3.13 0.21
N ARG A 33 -6.60 -3.02 1.45
CA ARG A 33 -6.15 -3.86 2.58
C ARG A 33 -6.37 -5.33 2.30
N GLU A 34 -7.57 -5.69 1.86
CA GLU A 34 -7.93 -7.09 1.57
C GLU A 34 -7.01 -7.70 0.50
N GLU A 35 -6.81 -6.98 -0.61
CA GLU A 35 -5.96 -7.42 -1.71
C GLU A 35 -4.49 -7.59 -1.27
N ASN A 36 -3.95 -6.59 -0.55
CA ASN A 36 -2.58 -6.64 -0.05
C ASN A 36 -2.40 -7.74 1.00
N ASP A 37 -3.30 -7.85 1.99
CA ASP A 37 -3.24 -8.91 2.98
C ASP A 37 -3.27 -10.28 2.31
N SER A 38 -4.24 -10.52 1.42
CA SER A 38 -4.40 -11.77 0.69
C SER A 38 -3.14 -12.12 -0.10
N PHE A 39 -2.58 -11.15 -0.83
CA PHE A 39 -1.36 -11.34 -1.62
C PHE A 39 -0.15 -11.71 -0.75
N PHE A 40 0.00 -11.09 0.43
CA PHE A 40 1.08 -11.41 1.36
C PHE A 40 0.78 -12.61 2.29
N GLY A 41 -0.37 -13.27 2.13
CA GLY A 41 -0.78 -14.45 2.91
C GLY A 41 -1.23 -14.10 4.33
N PHE A 42 -1.76 -12.90 4.53
CA PHE A 42 -2.33 -12.43 5.79
C PHE A 42 -3.86 -12.47 5.76
N ASP A 43 -4.44 -12.78 6.91
CA ASP A 43 -5.88 -12.72 7.12
C ASP A 43 -6.35 -11.26 7.23
N PHE A 44 -7.43 -10.90 6.54
CA PHE A 44 -8.02 -9.56 6.57
C PHE A 44 -8.36 -9.16 8.01
N ILE A 45 -7.87 -7.99 8.42
CA ILE A 45 -8.23 -7.40 9.70
C ILE A 45 -8.44 -5.90 9.54
N ASP A 46 -9.24 -5.32 10.43
CA ASP A 46 -9.39 -3.86 10.51
C ASP A 46 -8.11 -3.21 11.06
N ARG A 47 -7.12 -3.03 10.19
CA ARG A 47 -5.90 -2.27 10.46
C ARG A 47 -5.98 -0.88 9.84
N ALA A 48 -5.26 0.06 10.42
CA ALA A 48 -4.98 1.32 9.73
C ALA A 48 -4.22 1.03 8.43
N GLY A 49 -4.67 1.63 7.32
CA GLY A 49 -3.99 1.52 6.03
C GLY A 49 -2.55 1.98 6.12
N ILE A 50 -1.66 1.30 5.40
CA ILE A 50 -0.26 1.74 5.30
C ILE A 50 -0.10 2.83 4.24
N ASP A 51 0.81 3.76 4.51
CA ASP A 51 1.19 4.82 3.58
C ASP A 51 2.48 4.42 2.88
N CYS A 52 2.49 4.54 1.55
CA CYS A 52 3.62 4.22 0.73
C CYS A 52 4.57 5.42 0.67
N PRO A 53 5.87 5.22 0.96
CA PRO A 53 6.85 6.28 0.82
C PRO A 53 6.95 6.72 -0.66
N PRO A 54 7.44 7.94 -0.91
CA PRO A 54 7.51 8.50 -2.26
C PRO A 54 8.34 7.59 -3.19
N ALA A 55 7.65 7.01 -4.17
CA ALA A 55 8.20 6.19 -5.22
C ALA A 55 8.37 7.01 -6.50
N THR A 56 9.39 6.67 -7.29
CA THR A 56 9.64 7.25 -8.62
C THR A 56 9.42 6.17 -9.67
N GLN A 57 8.65 6.48 -10.70
CA GLN A 57 8.46 5.58 -11.83
C GLN A 57 9.72 5.56 -12.72
N ASN A 58 10.22 4.37 -13.06
CA ASN A 58 11.29 4.22 -14.04
C ASN A 58 10.73 4.34 -15.48
N LYS A 59 11.62 4.36 -16.49
CA LYS A 59 11.22 4.41 -17.92
C LYS A 59 10.40 3.20 -18.39
N GLU A 60 10.41 2.09 -17.65
CA GLU A 60 9.65 0.88 -17.93
C GLU A 60 8.27 0.89 -17.23
N GLY A 61 7.93 1.97 -16.51
CA GLY A 61 6.67 2.08 -15.80
C GLY A 61 6.66 1.49 -14.38
N ALA A 62 7.76 0.86 -13.94
CA ALA A 62 7.88 0.25 -12.62
C ALA A 62 8.22 1.27 -11.53
N TYR A 63 7.57 1.16 -10.38
CA TYR A 63 7.82 2.03 -9.22
C TYR A 63 9.10 1.62 -8.47
N THR A 64 10.03 2.56 -8.36
CA THR A 64 11.32 2.38 -7.67
C THR A 64 11.45 3.36 -6.52
N CYS A 65 12.12 2.93 -5.45
CA CYS A 65 12.32 3.76 -4.27
C CYS A 65 13.08 5.04 -4.65
N LYS A 66 12.52 6.23 -4.36
CA LYS A 66 13.21 7.49 -4.70
C LYS A 66 14.57 7.65 -3.99
N LYS A 67 14.73 7.07 -2.80
CA LYS A 67 16.00 7.10 -2.03
C LYS A 67 17.05 6.11 -2.52
N HIS A 68 16.65 4.90 -2.92
CA HIS A 68 17.56 3.79 -3.19
C HIS A 68 17.55 3.32 -4.65
N GLY A 69 16.67 3.87 -5.49
CA GLY A 69 16.54 3.53 -6.90
C GLY A 69 16.13 2.08 -7.19
N SER A 70 15.61 1.35 -6.20
CA SER A 70 15.29 -0.06 -6.34
C SER A 70 13.78 -0.31 -6.33
N ALA A 71 13.31 -1.13 -7.27
CA ALA A 71 11.92 -1.62 -7.34
C ALA A 71 11.58 -2.58 -6.19
N ALA A 72 12.59 -3.23 -5.61
CA ALA A 72 12.46 -4.18 -4.50
C ALA A 72 13.21 -3.73 -3.25
N CYS A 73 13.09 -2.44 -2.93
CA CYS A 73 13.74 -1.88 -1.75
C CYS A 73 13.09 -2.40 -0.46
N ASN A 74 13.64 -3.45 0.15
CA ASN A 74 13.16 -4.00 1.43
C ASN A 74 13.06 -2.97 2.57
N GLN A 75 13.84 -1.89 2.53
CA GLN A 75 13.80 -0.83 3.55
C GLN A 75 12.59 0.09 3.42
N CYS A 76 12.11 0.33 2.18
CA CYS A 76 10.98 1.22 1.91
C CYS A 76 9.70 0.44 1.62
N TYR A 77 9.81 -0.60 0.80
CA TYR A 77 8.74 -1.48 0.32
C TYR A 77 8.68 -2.81 1.07
N GLY A 78 9.15 -2.84 2.32
CA GLY A 78 8.98 -3.99 3.21
C GLY A 78 7.52 -4.13 3.66
N TRP A 79 6.56 -4.24 2.73
CA TRP A 79 5.12 -4.23 2.99
C TRP A 79 4.72 -5.30 3.97
N LYS A 80 5.22 -6.53 3.79
CA LYS A 80 5.02 -7.62 4.74
C LYS A 80 5.32 -7.21 6.19
N LYS A 81 6.41 -6.47 6.41
CA LYS A 81 6.82 -5.98 7.74
C LYS A 81 5.94 -4.81 8.20
N GLN A 82 5.61 -3.88 7.30
CA GLN A 82 4.71 -2.77 7.59
C GLN A 82 3.32 -3.26 8.00
N ILE A 83 2.73 -4.14 7.19
CA ILE A 83 1.49 -4.86 7.43
C ILE A 83 1.55 -5.56 8.78
N THR A 84 2.57 -6.38 9.04
CA THR A 84 2.71 -7.07 10.35
C THR A 84 2.71 -6.08 11.52
N ARG A 85 3.39 -4.92 11.41
CA ARG A 85 3.40 -3.88 12.45
C ARG A 85 2.05 -3.18 12.58
N ALA A 86 1.37 -2.88 11.48
CA ALA A 86 0.04 -2.30 11.48
C ALA A 86 -0.98 -3.27 12.11
N ARG A 87 -0.86 -4.56 11.81
CA ARG A 87 -1.67 -5.61 12.42
C ARG A 87 -1.43 -5.74 13.92
N ALA A 88 -0.17 -5.69 14.36
CA ALA A 88 0.15 -5.67 15.79
C ALA A 88 -0.41 -4.44 16.51
N GLN A 89 -0.44 -3.27 15.86
CA GLN A 89 -1.07 -2.06 16.40
C GLN A 89 -2.59 -2.17 16.45
N ALA A 90 -3.23 -2.68 15.40
CA ALA A 90 -4.66 -2.92 15.34
C ALA A 90 -5.12 -3.89 16.44
N LYS A 91 -4.41 -5.01 16.65
CA LYS A 91 -4.68 -5.94 17.75
C LYS A 91 -4.54 -5.31 19.14
N LYS A 92 -3.67 -4.30 19.30
CA LYS A 92 -3.55 -3.53 20.55
C LYS A 92 -4.68 -2.51 20.70
N ALA A 93 -5.09 -1.86 19.60
CA ALA A 93 -6.15 -0.87 19.59
C ALA A 93 -7.54 -1.50 19.86
N GLY A 94 -7.80 -2.69 19.31
CA GLY A 94 -9.04 -3.45 19.54
C GLY A 94 -9.12 -4.15 20.89
N LYS A 95 -8.14 -3.96 21.79
CA LYS A 95 -8.12 -4.55 23.13
C LYS A 95 -8.58 -3.57 24.22
N LYS A 96 -9.37 -2.56 23.86
CA LYS A 96 -9.99 -1.60 24.78
C LYS A 96 -11.47 -1.91 24.98
#